data_AF-A0A117KH24-F1
#
_entry.id   AF-A0A117KH24-F1
#
_cell.length_a   1.000
_cell.length_b   1.000
_cell.length_c   1.000
_cell.angle_alpha   90.00
_cell.angle_beta   90.00
_cell.angle_gamma   90.00
#
_symmetry.space_group_name_H-M   'P 1'
#
loop_
_entity.id
_entity.type
_entity.pdbx_description
1 polymer ?
#
loop_
_entity_poly.entity_id
_entity_poly.type
_entity_poly.pdbx_seq_one_letter_code
_entity_poly.pdbx_strand_id
1 'polypeptide(L)'
;MAGKREKAEEIVSKLRQVEVLQGQGATVAEAVRQIGVTQQTFYRWRKLYGGMGRSQLTRLKELEKENQRLRRAVSDLTLDKLILTEAAKGNF
;
A
#
# COMPACT_ATOMS: atom_id res chain seq x y z
N MET A 1 -3.49 20.25 -1.76
CA MET A 1 -2.40 19.49 -1.12
C MET A 1 -2.48 18.05 -1.63
N ALA A 2 -1.43 17.55 -2.30
CA ALA A 2 -1.41 16.16 -2.74
C ALA A 2 -1.38 15.25 -1.49
N GLY A 3 -2.51 14.64 -1.16
CA GLY A 3 -2.63 13.77 0.01
C GLY A 3 -1.66 12.60 -0.12
N LYS A 4 -0.84 12.39 0.91
CA LYS A 4 0.06 11.23 0.98
C LYS A 4 -0.78 9.96 0.85
N ARG A 5 -0.49 9.13 -0.16
CA ARG A 5 -1.21 7.86 -0.35
C ARG A 5 -0.82 6.93 0.79
N GLU A 6 -1.76 6.66 1.67
CA GLU A 6 -1.53 5.73 2.79
C GLU A 6 -1.24 4.32 2.27
N LYS A 7 -0.31 3.64 2.92
CA LYS A 7 0.00 2.24 2.63
C LYS A 7 -1.19 1.38 3.06
N ALA A 8 -1.43 0.27 2.37
CA ALA A 8 -2.52 -0.65 2.71
C ALA A 8 -2.43 -1.13 4.18
N GLU A 9 -1.22 -1.34 4.69
CA GLU A 9 -0.97 -1.69 6.09
C GLU A 9 -1.50 -0.63 7.08
N GLU A 10 -1.23 0.65 6.78
CA GLU A 10 -1.66 1.78 7.60
C GLU A 10 -3.19 1.92 7.58
N ILE A 11 -3.79 1.75 6.39
CA ILE A 11 -5.24 1.74 6.21
C ILE A 11 -5.88 0.65 7.08
N VAL A 12 -5.39 -0.59 7.02
CA VAL A 12 -5.96 -1.68 7.82
C VAL A 12 -5.75 -1.47 9.32
N SER A 13 -4.60 -0.92 9.74
CA SER A 13 -4.37 -0.58 11.14
C SER A 13 -5.38 0.46 11.64
N LYS A 14 -5.65 1.49 10.83
CA LYS A 14 -6.65 2.53 11.15
C LYS A 14 -8.06 1.96 11.20
N LEU A 15 -8.42 1.06 10.28
CA LEU A 15 -9.72 0.36 10.31
C LEU A 15 -9.90 -0.40 11.63
N ARG A 16 -8.88 -1.15 12.08
CA ARG A 16 -8.92 -1.86 13.37
C ARG A 16 -9.02 -0.92 14.56
N GLN A 17 -8.34 0.22 14.51
CA GLN A 17 -8.43 1.23 15.57
C GLN A 17 -9.86 1.78 15.69
N VAL A 18 -10.54 2.01 14.56
CA VAL A 18 -11.96 2.39 14.56
C VAL A 18 -12.81 1.28 15.16
N GLU A 19 -12.60 0.02 14.80
CA GLU A 19 -13.34 -1.13 15.37
C GLU A 19 -13.19 -1.22 16.89
N VAL A 20 -11.98 -0.99 17.42
CA VAL A 20 -11.73 -0.96 18.88
C VAL A 20 -12.47 0.19 19.54
N LEU A 21 -12.42 1.40 18.98
CA LEU A 21 -13.13 2.56 19.52
C LEU A 21 -14.64 2.37 19.51
N GLN A 22 -15.18 1.75 18.46
CA GLN A 22 -16.60 1.37 18.40
C GLN A 22 -16.96 0.34 19.48
N GLY A 23 -16.08 -0.64 19.75
CA GLY A 23 -16.26 -1.59 20.85
C GLY A 23 -16.22 -0.95 22.25
N GLN A 24 -15.61 0.24 22.37
CA GLN A 24 -15.62 1.06 23.58
C GLN A 24 -16.82 2.02 23.66
N GLY A 25 -17.73 1.98 22.67
CA GLY A 25 -18.95 2.78 22.64
C GLY A 25 -18.85 4.08 21.84
N ALA A 26 -17.71 4.39 21.21
CA ALA A 26 -17.59 5.57 20.36
C ALA A 26 -18.41 5.42 19.07
N THR A 27 -19.02 6.50 18.61
CA THR A 27 -19.65 6.55 17.28
C THR A 27 -18.58 6.50 16.19
N VAL A 28 -18.97 6.10 14.97
CA VAL A 28 -18.06 6.15 13.80
C VAL A 28 -17.49 7.56 13.62
N ALA A 29 -18.33 8.58 13.80
CA ALA A 29 -17.95 9.99 13.61
C ALA A 29 -16.86 10.44 14.60
N GLU A 30 -16.91 10.00 15.85
CA GLU A 30 -15.90 10.27 16.86
C GLU A 30 -14.62 9.48 16.58
N ALA A 31 -14.76 8.18 16.30
CA ALA A 31 -13.63 7.30 16.06
C ALA A 31 -12.78 7.74 14.85
N VAL A 32 -13.42 8.09 13.73
CA VAL A 32 -12.69 8.55 12.53
C VAL A 32 -12.01 9.90 12.76
N ARG A 33 -12.62 10.79 13.56
CA ARG A 33 -12.04 12.08 13.93
C ARG A 33 -10.78 11.90 14.79
N GLN A 34 -10.82 10.95 15.73
CA GLN A 34 -9.69 10.63 16.59
C GLN A 34 -8.49 10.08 15.81
N ILE A 35 -8.72 9.30 14.75
CA ILE A 35 -7.64 8.77 13.89
C ILE A 35 -7.28 9.70 12.72
N GLY A 36 -7.86 10.90 12.67
CA GLY A 36 -7.55 11.91 11.67
C GLY A 36 -8.04 11.60 10.25
N VAL A 37 -9.13 10.85 10.10
CA VAL A 37 -9.71 10.53 8.78
C VAL A 37 -11.17 10.98 8.66
N THR A 38 -11.62 11.21 7.44
CA THR A 38 -13.03 11.53 7.18
C THR A 38 -13.88 10.25 7.19
N GLN A 39 -15.18 10.38 7.50
CA GLN A 39 -16.11 9.25 7.43
C GLN A 39 -16.16 8.65 6.02
N GLN A 40 -16.12 9.49 4.98
CA GLN A 40 -16.09 9.04 3.59
C GLN A 40 -14.85 8.17 3.29
N THR A 41 -13.68 8.60 3.76
CA THR A 41 -12.44 7.83 3.64
C THR A 41 -12.55 6.49 4.36
N PHE A 42 -13.07 6.49 5.58
CA PHE A 42 -13.30 5.27 6.37
C PHE A 42 -14.17 4.26 5.63
N TYR A 43 -15.36 4.66 5.13
CA TYR A 43 -16.24 3.74 4.43
C TYR A 43 -15.63 3.21 3.13
N ARG A 44 -14.90 4.05 2.39
CA ARG A 44 -14.15 3.61 1.20
C ARG A 44 -13.10 2.56 1.57
N TRP A 45 -12.32 2.80 2.61
CA TRP A 45 -11.32 1.84 3.07
C TRP A 45 -11.95 0.56 3.60
N ARG A 46 -13.04 0.64 4.37
CA ARG A 46 -13.76 -0.52 4.86
C ARG A 46 -14.30 -1.38 3.71
N LYS A 47 -14.73 -0.79 2.60
CA LYS A 47 -15.13 -1.52 1.39
C LYS A 47 -13.96 -2.24 0.71
N LEU A 48 -12.77 -1.63 0.68
CA LEU A 48 -11.60 -2.13 -0.07
C LEU A 48 -10.71 -3.08 0.75
N TYR A 49 -10.63 -2.85 2.05
CA TYR A 49 -9.67 -3.49 2.96
C TYR A 49 -10.34 -4.08 4.21
N GLY A 50 -11.64 -3.85 4.41
CA GLY A 50 -12.39 -4.46 5.49
C GLY A 50 -12.47 -5.98 5.30
N GLY A 51 -12.30 -6.72 6.40
CA GLY A 51 -12.19 -8.18 6.36
C GLY A 51 -10.77 -8.70 6.06
N MET A 52 -9.78 -7.81 5.83
CA MET A 52 -8.40 -8.24 5.63
C MET A 52 -7.77 -8.73 6.95
N GLY A 53 -7.55 -10.03 7.03
CA GLY A 53 -6.94 -10.70 8.19
C GLY A 53 -5.45 -10.39 8.34
N ARG A 54 -4.86 -10.78 9.49
CA ARG A 54 -3.40 -10.63 9.73
C ARG A 54 -2.56 -11.38 8.69
N SER A 55 -2.99 -12.58 8.29
CA SER A 55 -2.29 -13.38 7.26
C SER A 55 -2.29 -12.71 5.89
N GLN A 56 -3.41 -12.12 5.47
CA GLN A 56 -3.52 -11.39 4.21
C GLN A 56 -2.66 -10.13 4.20
N LEU A 57 -2.55 -9.43 5.33
CA LEU A 57 -1.62 -8.31 5.49
C LEU A 57 -0.16 -8.74 5.35
N THR A 58 0.25 -9.81 6.04
CA THR A 58 1.62 -10.35 5.92
C THR A 58 1.93 -10.72 4.48
N ARG A 59 0.98 -11.39 3.81
CA ARG A 59 1.13 -11.77 2.40
C ARG A 59 1.23 -10.55 1.48
N LEU A 60 0.44 -9.51 1.72
CA LEU A 60 0.50 -8.27 0.94
C LEU A 60 1.89 -7.62 1.06
N LYS A 61 2.46 -7.57 2.27
CA LYS A 61 3.80 -7.03 2.53
C LYS A 61 4.90 -7.80 1.81
N GLU A 62 4.83 -9.13 1.85
CA GLU A 62 5.77 -9.99 1.13
C GLU A 62 5.71 -9.75 -0.37
N LEU A 63 4.49 -9.66 -0.93
CA LEU A 63 4.27 -9.40 -2.34
C LEU A 63 4.77 -8.01 -2.75
N GLU A 64 4.53 -6.97 -1.94
CA GLU A 64 5.06 -5.62 -2.20
C GLU A 64 6.59 -5.60 -2.21
N LYS A 65 7.24 -6.30 -1.27
CA LYS A 65 8.70 -6.42 -1.20
C LYS A 65 9.25 -7.17 -2.41
N GLU A 66 8.65 -8.28 -2.79
CA GLU A 66 9.08 -9.05 -3.96
C GLU A 66 8.84 -8.27 -5.25
N ASN A 67 7.72 -7.56 -5.38
CA ASN A 67 7.45 -6.70 -6.54
C ASN A 67 8.51 -5.60 -6.67
N GLN A 68 8.93 -4.99 -5.56
CA GLN A 68 10.01 -4.01 -5.55
C GLN A 68 11.35 -4.63 -6.01
N ARG A 69 11.68 -5.83 -5.52
CA ARG A 69 12.89 -6.56 -5.93
C ARG A 69 12.87 -6.88 -7.41
N LEU A 70 11.75 -7.42 -7.91
CA LEU A 70 11.58 -7.77 -9.32
C LEU A 70 11.67 -6.53 -10.21
N ARG A 71 11.06 -5.41 -9.83
CA ARG A 71 11.16 -4.16 -10.59
C ARG A 71 12.60 -3.66 -10.71
N ARG A 72 13.40 -3.77 -9.64
CA ARG A 72 14.83 -3.42 -9.68
C ARG A 72 15.59 -4.34 -10.63
N ALA A 73 15.47 -5.65 -10.44
CA ALA A 73 16.14 -6.64 -11.29
C ALA A 73 15.80 -6.46 -12.78
N VAL A 74 14.52 -6.22 -13.11
CA VAL A 74 14.09 -5.94 -14.48
C VAL A 74 14.69 -4.65 -15.01
N SER A 75 14.77 -3.59 -14.20
CA SER A 75 15.37 -2.31 -14.61
C SER A 75 16.86 -2.47 -14.90
N ASP A 76 17.60 -3.14 -14.01
CA ASP A 76 19.03 -3.39 -14.16
C ASP A 76 19.31 -4.22 -15.42
N LEU A 77 18.58 -5.34 -15.60
CA LEU A 77 18.71 -6.19 -16.79
C LEU A 77 18.32 -5.45 -18.09
N THR A 78 17.33 -4.56 -18.03
CA THR A 78 16.93 -3.75 -19.19
C THR A 78 18.04 -2.77 -19.55
N LEU A 79 18.68 -2.16 -18.56
CA LEU A 79 19.80 -1.24 -18.77
C LEU A 79 21.01 -1.98 -19.35
N ASP A 80 21.38 -3.15 -18.80
CA ASP A 80 22.45 -3.97 -19.34
C ASP A 80 22.19 -4.37 -20.79
N LYS A 81 20.96 -4.80 -21.10
CA LYS A 81 20.56 -5.14 -22.46
C LYS A 81 20.71 -3.95 -23.41
N LEU A 82 20.33 -2.75 -22.99
CA LEU A 82 20.48 -1.54 -23.80
C LEU A 82 21.95 -1.23 -24.07
N ILE A 83 22.80 -1.29 -23.04
CA ILE A 83 24.25 -1.08 -23.18
C ILE A 83 24.85 -2.08 -24.17
N LEU A 84 24.55 -3.37 -24.00
CA LEU A 84 25.06 -4.43 -24.88
C LEU A 84 24.56 -4.26 -26.32
N THR A 85 23.31 -3.86 -26.49
CA THR A 85 22.73 -3.63 -27.82
C THR A 85 23.40 -2.44 -28.52
N GLU A 86 23.66 -1.35 -27.79
CA GLU A 86 24.35 -0.18 -28.34
C GLU A 86 25.80 -0.48 -28.69
N ALA A 87 26.52 -1.16 -27.79
CA ALA A 87 27.90 -1.60 -28.06
C ALA A 87 27.99 -2.54 -29.27
N ALA A 88 27.01 -3.41 -29.46
CA ALA A 88 26.95 -4.33 -30.59
C ALA A 88 26.58 -3.65 -31.92
N LYS A 89 25.87 -2.52 -31.90
CA LYS A 89 25.52 -1.77 -33.13
C LYS A 89 26.72 -1.11 -33.79
N GLY A 90 27.75 -0.74 -33.01
CA GLY A 90 28.98 -0.14 -33.51
C GLY A 90 28.78 1.26 -34.10
N ASN A 91 29.74 2.16 -33.88
CA ASN A 91 29.82 3.42 -34.60
C ASN A 91 30.39 3.13 -36.00
N PHE A 92 29.52 2.80 -36.96
CA PHE A 92 29.86 2.77 -38.38
C PHE A 92 29.32 4.01 -39.09
#